data_AF-A0A6A6DMN6-F1
#
_entry.id   AF-A0A6A6DMN6-F1
#
_cell.length_a   1.000
_cell.length_b   1.000
_cell.length_c   1.000
_cell.angle_alpha   90.00
_cell.angle_beta   90.00
_cell.angle_gamma   90.00
#
_symmetry.space_group_name_H-M   'P 1'
#
loop_
_entity.id
_entity.type
_entity.pdbx_description
1 polymer ?
#
loop_
_entity_poly.entity_id
_entity_poly.type
_entity_poly.pdbx_seq_one_letter_code
_entity_poly.pdbx_strand_id
1 'polypeptide(L)' 'LRRENKLITSAWYDMTCRLQSNTVVLQRKAEAPKSWLGRQRVAVGGASSSVR' A
#
# COMPACT_ATOMS: atom_id res chain seq x y z
N LEU A 1 -6.62 22.32 -30.03
CA LEU A 1 -6.53 20.85 -30.13
C LEU A 1 -5.13 20.27 -29.84
N ARG A 2 -4.05 20.58 -30.60
CA ARG A 2 -2.72 19.96 -30.35
C ARG A 2 -2.13 20.27 -28.97
N ARG A 3 -2.30 21.50 -28.49
CA ARG A 3 -1.81 21.93 -27.16
C ARG A 3 -2.58 21.27 -26.01
N GLU A 4 -3.91 21.21 -26.10
CA GLU A 4 -4.73 20.55 -25.07
C GLU A 4 -4.45 19.04 -25.05
N ASN A 5 -4.33 18.40 -26.21
CA ASN A 5 -3.97 16.98 -26.28
C ASN A 5 -2.62 16.72 -25.61
N LYS A 6 -1.61 17.57 -25.86
CA LYS A 6 -0.30 17.43 -25.19
C LYS A 6 -0.40 17.57 -23.67
N LEU A 7 -1.22 18.52 -23.19
CA LEU A 7 -1.48 18.72 -21.77
C LEU A 7 -2.16 17.50 -21.13
N ILE A 8 -3.21 16.99 -21.75
CA ILE A 8 -3.95 15.81 -21.28
C ILE A 8 -3.04 14.58 -21.27
N THR A 9 -2.24 14.36 -22.33
CA THR A 9 -1.28 13.25 -22.38
C THR A 9 -0.23 13.35 -21.28
N SER A 10 0.31 14.54 -21.00
CA SER A 10 1.28 14.71 -19.91
C SER A 10 0.66 14.49 -18.53
N ALA A 11 -0.57 14.97 -18.31
CA ALA A 11 -1.28 14.77 -17.05
C ALA A 11 -1.65 13.30 -16.82
N TRP A 12 -2.06 12.61 -17.88
CA TRP A 12 -2.32 11.17 -17.86
C TRP A 12 -1.06 10.37 -17.52
N TYR A 13 0.06 10.68 -18.19
CA TYR A 13 1.35 10.03 -17.93
C TYR A 13 1.82 10.23 -16.48
N ASP A 14 1.75 11.45 -15.94
CA ASP A 14 2.11 11.74 -14.54
C ASP A 14 1.21 10.97 -13.56
N MET A 15 -0.10 10.96 -13.77
CA MET A 15 -1.05 10.23 -12.91
C MET A 15 -0.79 8.72 -12.93
N THR A 16 -0.62 8.11 -14.11
CA THR A 16 -0.35 6.68 -14.24
C THR A 16 1.01 6.30 -13.64
N CYS A 17 2.04 7.12 -13.86
CA CYS A 17 3.35 6.92 -13.23
C CYS A 17 3.26 6.99 -11.71
N ARG A 18 2.51 7.94 -11.14
CA ARG A 18 2.29 8.03 -9.69
C ARG A 18 1.54 6.83 -9.13
N LEU A 19 0.52 6.34 -9.82
CA LEU A 19 -0.25 5.17 -9.41
C LEU A 19 0.58 3.89 -9.40
N GLN A 20 1.45 3.70 -10.40
CA GLN A 20 2.31 2.52 -10.48
C GLN A 20 3.51 2.60 -9.52
N SER A 21 4.10 3.80 -9.34
CA SER A 21 5.27 3.99 -8.48
C SER A 21 4.93 4.07 -6.99
N ASN A 22 3.78 4.63 -6.61
CA ASN A 22 3.39 4.83 -5.22
C ASN A 22 2.38 3.77 -4.75
N THR A 23 2.76 2.50 -4.83
CA THR A 23 2.06 1.47 -4.02
C THR A 23 2.52 1.59 -2.57
N VAL A 24 2.31 2.76 -1.95
CA VAL A 24 2.44 2.90 -0.50
C VAL A 24 1.15 2.38 0.10
N VAL A 25 1.11 1.06 0.33
CA VAL A 25 0.09 0.47 1.18
C VAL A 25 0.40 0.92 2.60
N LEU A 26 -0.27 1.98 3.06
CA LEU A 26 -0.34 2.28 4.48
C LEU A 26 -1.11 1.14 5.15
N GLN A 27 -0.40 0.14 5.67
CA GLN A 27 -1.00 -0.81 6.60
C GLN A 27 -1.52 -0.01 7.80
N ARG A 28 -2.82 -0.15 8.10
CA ARG A 28 -3.36 0.37 9.35
C ARG A 28 -2.56 -0.26 10.48
N LYS A 29 -1.97 0.56 11.34
CA LYS A 29 -1.27 0.11 12.54
C LYS A 29 -2.18 -0.91 13.24
N ALA A 30 -1.73 -2.16 13.31
CA ALA A 30 -2.49 -3.20 13.98
C ALA A 30 -2.60 -2.80 15.45
N GLU A 31 -3.77 -2.34 15.87
CA GLU A 31 -4.09 -2.18 17.28
C GLU A 31 -3.76 -3.49 18.00
N ALA A 32 -3.05 -3.39 19.13
CA ALA A 32 -2.62 -4.57 19.86
C ALA A 32 -3.82 -5.48 20.14
N PRO A 33 -3.74 -6.79 19.84
CA PRO A 33 -4.88 -7.67 19.97
C PRO A 33 -5.34 -7.77 21.43
N LYS A 34 -6.46 -7.11 21.73
CA LYS A 34 -7.05 -7.11 23.08
C LYS A 34 -7.69 -8.46 23.43
N SER A 35 -8.11 -9.23 22.42
CA SER A 35 -8.69 -10.56 22.59
C SER A 35 -7.65 -11.67 22.61
N TRP A 36 -7.94 -12.75 23.35
CA TRP A 36 -7.06 -13.94 23.45
C TRP A 36 -6.79 -14.57 22.08
N LEU A 37 -7.82 -14.72 21.25
CA LEU A 37 -7.71 -15.23 19.89
C LEU A 37 -6.85 -14.33 18.99
N GLY A 38 -6.93 -13.01 19.18
CA GLY A 38 -6.09 -12.05 18.48
C GLY A 38 -4.61 -12.21 18.86
N ARG A 39 -4.31 -12.43 20.15
CA ARG A 39 -2.95 -12.70 20.63
C ARG A 39 -2.37 -13.99 20.04
N GLN A 40 -3.18 -15.06 19.97
CA GLN A 40 -2.77 -16.32 19.36
C GLN A 40 -2.45 -16.16 17.86
N ARG A 41 -3.28 -15.42 17.12
CA ARG A 41 -3.01 -15.13 15.70
C ARG A 41 -1.73 -14.34 15.48
N VAL A 42 -1.40 -13.38 16.35
CA VAL A 42 -0.13 -12.65 16.28
C VAL A 42 1.05 -13.53 16.66
N ALA A 43 0.94 -14.38 17.68
CA ALA A 43 2.01 -15.29 18.07
C ALA A 43 2.34 -16.31 16.96
N VAL A 44 1.32 -16.81 16.25
CA VAL A 44 1.49 -17.78 15.15
C VAL A 44 1.90 -17.08 13.84
N GLY A 45 1.34 -15.91 13.54
CA GLY A 45 1.62 -15.17 12.31
C GLY A 45 2.90 -14.33 12.33
N GLY A 46 3.29 -13.79 13.50
CA GLY A 46 4.45 -12.90 13.68
C GLY A 46 5.78 -13.64 13.85
N ALA A 47 5.76 -14.93 14.21
CA ALA A 47 6.95 -15.77 14.23
C ALA A 47 7.45 -16.14 12.81
N SER A 48 6.59 -16.01 11.80
CA SER A 48 6.90 -16.33 10.40
C SER A 48 7.71 -15.24 9.68
N SER A 49 7.69 -13.99 10.16
CA SER A 49 8.36 -12.86 9.49
C SER A 49 9.74 -12.51 10.05
N SER A 50 10.31 -13.34 10.93
CA SER A 50 11.67 -13.16 11.48
C SER A 50 12.60 -14.32 11.15
N VAL A 51 12.36 -15.02 10.04
CA VAL A 51 13.33 -15.93 9.44
C VAL A 51 13.34 -15.67 7.93
N ARG A 52 14.41 -14.98 7.51
CA ARG A 52 14.81 -14.54 6.15
C ARG A 52 14.44 -13.11 5.80
#